data_AF-A0A4Q1DDE1-F1
#
_entry.id   AF-A0A4Q1DDE1-F1
#
_cell.length_a   1.000
_cell.length_b   1.000
_cell.length_c   1.000
_cell.angle_alpha   90.00
_cell.angle_beta   90.00
_cell.angle_gamma   90.00
#
_symmetry.space_group_name_H-M   'P 1'
#
loop_
_entity.id
_entity.type
_entity.pdbx_description
1 polymer ?
#
loop_
_entity_poly.entity_id
_entity_poly.type
_entity_poly.pdbx_seq_one_letter_code
_entity_poly.pdbx_strand_id
1 'polypeptide(L)'
;MKKNGTMIVGIADATVKLAEASARVIKKAKDSGLFTTQEISFIVSFFNEMLKEPNQYVEKVKNLLIPKQNVSEDEKEKQLLHMHSNMRRNQAETRKIEKSFERLVNLRIKRSSDMEEVKDIFKTSYKSEK
;
A
#
# COMPACT_ATOMS: atom_id res chain seq x y z
N MET A 1 9.68 22.70 -18.71
CA MET A 1 8.81 21.52 -18.96
C MET A 1 7.35 21.97 -18.90
N LYS A 2 6.54 21.63 -19.92
CA LYS A 2 5.10 21.97 -19.95
C LYS A 2 4.39 21.30 -18.76
N LYS A 3 3.48 22.03 -18.08
CA LYS A 3 2.69 21.62 -16.88
C LYS A 3 2.13 20.19 -16.97
N ASN A 4 1.69 19.78 -18.15
CA ASN A 4 1.18 18.43 -18.45
C ASN A 4 2.23 17.32 -18.25
N GLY A 5 3.49 17.57 -18.60
CA GLY A 5 4.58 16.61 -18.38
C GLY A 5 4.83 16.34 -16.90
N THR A 6 4.77 17.37 -16.06
CA THR A 6 4.89 17.22 -14.60
C THR A 6 3.75 16.39 -14.01
N MET A 7 2.51 16.60 -14.49
CA MET A 7 1.36 15.81 -14.03
C MET A 7 1.45 14.34 -14.45
N ILE A 8 1.89 14.07 -15.68
CA ILE A 8 2.10 12.72 -16.21
C ILE A 8 3.13 11.96 -15.37
N VAL A 9 4.31 12.57 -15.15
CA VAL A 9 5.34 11.97 -14.30
C VAL A 9 4.83 11.76 -12.88
N GLY A 10 4.12 12.75 -12.31
CA GLY A 10 3.55 12.65 -10.97
C GLY A 10 2.53 11.51 -10.82
N ILE A 11 1.71 11.24 -11.84
CA ILE A 11 0.79 10.10 -11.85
C ILE A 11 1.57 8.78 -11.85
N ALA A 12 2.52 8.63 -12.76
CA ALA A 12 3.32 7.40 -12.88
C ALA A 12 4.12 7.12 -11.60
N ASP A 13 4.82 8.12 -11.06
CA ASP A 13 5.59 8.03 -9.82
C ASP A 13 4.71 7.62 -8.63
N ALA A 14 3.50 8.17 -8.53
CA ALA A 14 2.59 7.85 -7.45
C ALA A 14 2.09 6.39 -7.57
N THR A 15 1.81 5.90 -8.78
CA THR A 15 1.42 4.50 -9.01
C THR A 15 2.55 3.54 -8.64
N VAL A 16 3.79 3.84 -9.01
CA VAL A 16 4.95 3.03 -8.63
C VAL A 16 5.12 2.98 -7.11
N LYS A 17 5.11 4.15 -6.44
CA LYS A 17 5.26 4.23 -4.98
C LYS A 17 4.15 3.49 -4.24
N LEU A 18 2.93 3.50 -4.78
CA LEU A 18 1.80 2.74 -4.27
C LEU A 18 2.04 1.23 -4.37
N ALA A 19 2.47 0.75 -5.54
CA ALA A 19 2.75 -0.66 -5.76
C ALA A 19 3.89 -1.16 -4.87
N GLU A 20 4.95 -0.37 -4.72
CA GLU A 20 6.07 -0.68 -3.82
C GLU A 20 5.63 -0.76 -2.36
N ALA A 21 4.83 0.19 -1.89
CA ALA A 21 4.27 0.18 -0.53
C ALA A 21 3.40 -1.05 -0.28
N SER A 22 2.53 -1.36 -1.24
CA SER A 22 1.69 -2.56 -1.22
C SER A 22 2.53 -3.83 -1.09
N ALA A 23 3.57 -3.95 -1.91
CA ALA A 23 4.48 -5.09 -1.90
C ALA A 23 5.23 -5.22 -0.56
N ARG A 24 5.71 -4.11 0.01
CA ARG A 24 6.37 -4.10 1.34
C ARG A 24 5.43 -4.60 2.44
N VAL A 25 4.19 -4.11 2.47
CA VAL A 25 3.21 -4.53 3.48
C VAL A 25 2.86 -6.00 3.33
N ILE A 26 2.55 -6.46 2.12
CA ILE A 26 2.20 -7.86 1.85
C ILE A 26 3.37 -8.80 2.21
N LYS A 27 4.59 -8.44 1.82
CA LYS A 27 5.79 -9.23 2.15
C LYS A 27 5.98 -9.31 3.66
N LYS A 28 5.94 -8.17 4.36
CA LYS A 28 6.09 -8.14 5.83
C LYS A 28 4.99 -8.93 6.54
N ALA A 29 3.75 -8.88 6.06
CA ALA A 29 2.65 -9.68 6.60
C ALA A 29 2.95 -11.19 6.50
N LYS A 30 3.42 -11.65 5.34
CA LYS A 30 3.79 -13.06 5.10
C LYS A 30 5.00 -13.50 5.91
N ASP A 31 6.07 -12.71 5.90
CA ASP A 31 7.36 -13.09 6.46
C ASP A 31 7.39 -13.03 8.00
N SER A 32 6.51 -12.22 8.61
CA SER A 32 6.49 -12.04 10.06
C SER A 32 5.97 -13.24 10.85
N GLY A 33 5.16 -14.12 10.23
CA GLY A 33 4.44 -15.18 10.95
C GLY A 33 3.39 -14.68 11.96
N LEU A 34 3.12 -13.37 12.00
CA LEU A 34 2.20 -12.74 12.97
C LEU A 34 0.75 -12.68 12.49
N PHE A 35 0.50 -12.97 11.22
CA PHE A 35 -0.79 -12.84 10.56
C PHE A 35 -1.27 -14.19 10.05
N THR A 36 -2.56 -14.43 10.18
CA THR A 36 -3.21 -15.62 9.64
C THR A 36 -3.31 -15.55 8.11
N THR A 37 -3.52 -16.69 7.47
CA THR A 37 -3.75 -16.76 6.01
C THR A 37 -4.93 -15.89 5.58
N GLN A 38 -6.02 -15.84 6.36
CA GLN A 38 -7.18 -15.02 6.05
C GLN A 38 -6.86 -13.51 6.11
N GLU A 39 -6.10 -13.08 7.11
CA GLU A 39 -5.65 -11.68 7.22
C GLU A 39 -4.72 -11.29 6.07
N ILE A 40 -3.78 -12.17 5.71
CA ILE A 40 -2.89 -11.94 4.56
C ILE A 40 -3.72 -11.84 3.27
N SER A 41 -4.70 -12.71 3.08
CA SER A 41 -5.59 -12.66 1.92
C SER A 41 -6.38 -11.35 1.87
N PHE A 42 -6.90 -10.88 3.02
CA PHE A 42 -7.58 -9.60 3.10
C PHE A 42 -6.66 -8.44 2.72
N ILE A 43 -5.44 -8.40 3.26
CA ILE A 43 -4.43 -7.37 2.95
C ILE A 43 -4.12 -7.35 1.44
N VAL A 44 -3.89 -8.52 0.84
CA VAL A 44 -3.63 -8.65 -0.60
C VAL A 44 -4.81 -8.12 -1.42
N SER A 45 -6.04 -8.55 -1.11
CA SER A 45 -7.24 -8.09 -1.82
C SER A 45 -7.44 -6.59 -1.69
N PHE A 46 -7.25 -6.03 -0.49
CA PHE A 46 -7.37 -4.59 -0.25
C PHE A 46 -6.40 -3.78 -1.12
N PHE A 47 -5.12 -4.17 -1.18
CA PHE A 47 -4.14 -3.47 -2.01
C PHE A 47 -4.39 -3.67 -3.51
N ASN A 48 -4.86 -4.86 -3.94
CA ASN A 48 -5.25 -5.09 -5.32
C ASN A 48 -6.40 -4.18 -5.75
N GLU A 49 -7.41 -3.98 -4.90
CA GLU A 49 -8.50 -3.02 -5.15
C GLU A 49 -7.96 -1.59 -5.23
N MET A 50 -7.09 -1.20 -4.29
CA MET A 50 -6.52 0.16 -4.27
C MET A 50 -5.63 0.46 -5.49
N LEU A 51 -5.01 -0.56 -6.10
CA LEU A 51 -4.18 -0.41 -7.30
C LEU A 51 -4.98 -0.33 -8.62
N LYS A 52 -6.26 -0.69 -8.63
CA LYS A 52 -7.07 -0.69 -9.86
C LYS A 52 -7.14 0.68 -10.54
N GLU A 53 -7.55 1.71 -9.79
CA GLU A 53 -7.69 3.07 -10.32
C GLU A 53 -6.33 3.66 -10.78
N PRO A 54 -5.25 3.60 -9.98
CA PRO A 54 -3.91 3.98 -10.40
C PRO A 54 -3.44 3.34 -11.71
N ASN A 55 -3.68 2.03 -11.89
CA ASN A 55 -3.35 1.33 -13.13
C ASN A 55 -4.20 1.84 -14.31
N GLN A 56 -5.48 2.11 -14.09
CA GLN A 56 -6.33 2.73 -15.10
C GLN A 56 -5.85 4.14 -15.48
N TYR A 57 -5.33 4.92 -14.53
CA TYR A 57 -4.77 6.24 -14.81
C TYR A 57 -3.49 6.17 -15.64
N VAL A 58 -2.63 5.16 -15.42
CA VAL A 58 -1.46 4.93 -16.28
C VAL A 58 -1.89 4.63 -17.72
N GLU A 59 -2.90 3.78 -17.93
CA GLU A 59 -3.42 3.50 -19.27
C GLU A 59 -4.07 4.74 -19.91
N LYS A 60 -4.81 5.55 -19.16
CA LYS A 60 -5.36 6.82 -19.65
C LYS A 60 -4.26 7.80 -20.05
N VAL A 61 -3.21 7.93 -19.24
CA VAL A 61 -2.05 8.78 -19.56
C VAL A 61 -1.36 8.31 -20.84
N LYS A 62 -1.17 7.00 -21.02
CA LYS A 62 -0.63 6.42 -22.25
C LYS A 62 -1.48 6.78 -23.47
N ASN A 63 -2.80 6.71 -23.35
CA ASN A 63 -3.73 7.09 -24.42
C ASN A 63 -3.62 8.58 -24.76
N LEU A 64 -3.55 9.47 -23.75
CA LEU A 64 -3.40 10.92 -23.93
C LEU A 64 -2.07 11.35 -24.61
N LEU A 65 -1.08 10.45 -24.66
CA LEU A 65 0.19 10.67 -25.33
C LEU A 65 0.16 10.27 -26.82
N ILE A 66 -0.91 9.64 -27.31
CA ILE A 66 -1.03 9.20 -28.70
C ILE A 66 -1.26 10.45 -29.60
N PRO A 67 -0.41 10.68 -30.63
CA PRO A 67 -0.42 11.92 -31.43
C PRO A 67 -1.68 12.24 -32.25
N LYS A 68 -2.70 11.38 -32.25
CA LYS A 68 -3.91 11.49 -33.09
C LYS A 68 -5.23 11.43 -32.29
N GLN A 69 -5.19 11.72 -30.99
CA GLN A 69 -6.43 11.83 -30.23
C GLN A 69 -7.15 13.15 -30.54
N ASN A 70 -8.45 13.06 -30.86
CA ASN A 70 -9.35 14.21 -30.97
C ASN A 70 -9.74 14.75 -29.57
N VAL A 71 -8.75 14.99 -28.70
CA VAL A 71 -8.96 15.56 -27.36
C VAL A 71 -8.31 16.94 -27.36
N SER A 72 -9.08 17.96 -26.97
CA SER A 72 -8.54 19.32 -26.87
C SER A 72 -7.47 19.38 -25.76
N GLU A 73 -6.51 20.31 -25.89
CA GLU A 73 -5.47 20.48 -24.86
C GLU A 73 -6.08 20.87 -23.50
N ASP A 74 -7.17 21.63 -23.48
CA ASP A 74 -7.89 22.00 -22.25
C ASP A 74 -8.52 20.78 -21.57
N GLU A 75 -9.15 19.89 -22.35
CA GLU A 75 -9.74 18.67 -21.81
C GLU A 75 -8.67 17.72 -21.30
N LYS A 76 -7.55 17.60 -22.03
CA LYS A 76 -6.37 16.85 -21.59
C LYS A 76 -5.79 17.39 -20.29
N GLU A 77 -5.65 18.70 -20.16
CA GLU A 77 -5.17 19.33 -18.92
C GLU A 77 -6.13 19.05 -17.76
N LYS A 78 -7.45 19.18 -17.96
CA LYS A 78 -8.46 18.89 -16.94
C LYS A 78 -8.42 17.44 -16.47
N GLN A 79 -8.30 16.49 -17.41
CA GLN A 79 -8.19 15.06 -17.09
C GLN A 79 -6.90 14.77 -16.32
N LEU A 80 -5.76 15.31 -16.77
CA LEU A 80 -4.47 15.14 -16.08
C LEU A 80 -4.49 15.73 -14.68
N LEU A 81 -5.08 16.91 -14.50
CA LEU A 81 -5.20 17.56 -13.19
C LEU A 81 -6.03 16.72 -12.23
N HIS A 82 -7.16 16.18 -12.69
CA HIS A 82 -8.02 15.31 -11.89
C HIS A 82 -7.27 14.04 -11.46
N MET A 83 -6.67 13.32 -12.41
CA MET A 83 -5.91 12.09 -12.13
C MET A 83 -4.74 12.35 -11.18
N HIS A 84 -3.97 13.42 -11.42
CA HIS A 84 -2.84 13.78 -10.57
C HIS A 84 -3.26 14.16 -9.14
N SER A 85 -4.39 14.85 -8.96
CA SER A 85 -4.95 15.15 -7.64
C SER A 85 -5.33 13.88 -6.88
N ASN A 86 -6.04 12.96 -7.54
CA ASN A 86 -6.43 11.67 -6.95
C ASN A 86 -5.19 10.83 -6.58
N MET A 87 -4.18 10.80 -7.45
CA MET A 87 -2.93 10.09 -7.18
C MET A 87 -2.17 10.64 -5.98
N ARG A 88 -2.15 11.96 -5.78
CA ARG A 88 -1.57 12.55 -4.55
C ARG A 88 -2.32 12.12 -3.30
N ARG A 89 -3.65 12.06 -3.36
CA ARG A 89 -4.48 11.57 -2.23
C ARG A 89 -4.17 10.09 -1.95
N ASN A 90 -4.17 9.23 -2.97
CA ASN A 90 -3.88 7.81 -2.83
C ASN A 90 -2.47 7.58 -2.24
N GLN A 91 -1.49 8.37 -2.66
CA GLN A 91 -0.14 8.32 -2.09
C GLN A 91 -0.12 8.71 -0.60
N ALA A 92 -0.87 9.75 -0.21
CA ALA A 92 -0.95 10.16 1.19
C ALA A 92 -1.60 9.09 2.08
N GLU A 93 -2.71 8.50 1.62
CA GLU A 93 -3.40 7.42 2.33
C GLU A 93 -2.52 6.17 2.46
N THR A 94 -1.78 5.81 1.41
CA THR A 94 -0.88 4.67 1.43
C THR A 94 0.22 4.80 2.47
N ARG A 95 0.80 6.00 2.61
CA ARG A 95 1.78 6.27 3.68
C ARG A 95 1.17 6.13 5.07
N LYS A 96 -0.10 6.50 5.26
CA LYS A 96 -0.80 6.30 6.53
C LYS A 96 -1.05 4.82 6.81
N ILE A 97 -1.40 4.05 5.78
CA ILE A 97 -1.60 2.60 5.87
C ILE A 97 -0.29 1.90 6.24
N GLU A 98 0.83 2.20 5.56
CA GLU A 98 2.14 1.63 5.90
C GLU A 98 2.50 1.87 7.37
N LYS A 99 2.40 3.11 7.85
CA LYS A 99 2.68 3.45 9.26
C LYS A 99 1.75 2.73 10.23
N SER A 100 0.46 2.64 9.89
CA SER A 100 -0.53 1.97 10.73
C SER A 100 -0.28 0.46 10.79
N PHE A 101 0.14 -0.13 9.67
CA PHE A 101 0.53 -1.53 9.58
C PHE A 101 1.80 -1.82 10.39
N GLU A 102 2.81 -0.97 10.31
CA GLU A 102 4.01 -1.10 11.15
C GLU A 102 3.68 -1.06 12.64
N ARG A 103 2.78 -0.14 13.05
CA ARG A 103 2.29 -0.10 14.42
C ARG A 103 1.59 -1.41 14.82
N LEU A 104 0.75 -1.96 13.95
CA LEU A 104 0.07 -3.24 14.19
C LEU A 104 1.07 -4.40 14.37
N VAL A 105 2.10 -4.46 13.53
CA VAL A 105 3.18 -5.45 13.65
C VAL A 105 3.86 -5.35 15.02
N ASN A 106 4.26 -4.16 15.45
CA ASN A 106 4.93 -3.95 16.73
C ASN A 106 4.04 -4.36 17.92
N LEU A 107 2.74 -4.06 17.86
CA LEU A 107 1.77 -4.50 18.88
C LEU A 107 1.66 -6.02 18.96
N ARG A 108 1.65 -6.71 17.81
CA ARG A 108 1.60 -8.18 17.78
C ARG A 108 2.89 -8.82 18.32
N ILE A 109 4.05 -8.29 17.94
CA ILE A 109 5.35 -8.76 18.47
C ILE A 109 5.37 -8.65 20.00
N LYS A 110 4.97 -7.49 20.54
CA LYS A 110 4.92 -7.29 21.98
C LYS A 110 4.00 -8.32 22.65
N ARG A 111 2.78 -8.50 22.12
CA ARG A 111 1.83 -9.48 22.67
C ARG A 111 2.38 -10.91 22.64
N SER A 112 3.09 -11.30 21.58
CA SER A 112 3.74 -12.61 21.52
C SER A 112 4.82 -12.76 22.58
N SER A 113 5.64 -11.72 22.80
CA SER A 113 6.66 -11.71 23.86
C SER A 113 6.03 -11.84 25.25
N ASP A 114 5.00 -11.03 25.54
CA ASP A 114 4.28 -11.06 26.82
C ASP A 114 3.70 -12.48 27.09
N MET A 115 3.20 -13.16 26.05
CA MET A 115 2.67 -14.51 26.17
C MET A 115 3.75 -15.58 26.38
N GLU A 116 4.94 -15.43 25.81
CA GLU A 116 6.05 -16.34 26.09
C GLU A 116 6.52 -16.19 27.54
N GLU A 117 6.60 -14.96 28.06
CA GLU A 117 6.93 -14.73 29.48
C GLU A 117 5.91 -15.38 30.43
N VAL A 118 4.60 -15.24 30.12
CA VAL A 118 3.55 -15.97 30.86
C VAL A 118 3.78 -17.48 30.81
N LYS A 119 4.04 -18.05 29.63
CA LYS A 119 4.30 -19.50 29.51
C LYS A 119 5.51 -19.92 30.34
N ASP A 120 6.56 -19.11 30.39
CA ASP A 120 7.78 -19.44 31.13
C ASP A 120 7.57 -19.41 32.65
N ILE A 121 6.78 -18.45 33.15
CA ILE A 121 6.33 -18.43 34.56
C ILE A 121 5.65 -19.76 34.91
N PHE A 122 4.64 -20.17 34.12
CA PHE A 122 3.84 -21.37 34.43
C PHE A 122 4.54 -22.70 34.08
N LYS A 123 5.52 -22.71 33.16
CA LYS A 123 6.40 -23.88 32.93
C LYS A 123 7.34 -24.13 34.11
N THR A 124 7.83 -23.06 34.74
CA THR A 124 8.74 -23.16 35.89
C THR A 124 8.03 -23.75 37.10
N SER A 125 6.77 -23.37 37.33
CA SER A 125 5.93 -23.88 38.42
C SER A 125 5.59 -25.37 38.33
N TYR A 126 5.65 -25.98 37.14
CA TYR A 126 5.30 -27.39 36.93
C TYR A 126 6.50 -28.35 37.08
N LYS A 127 7.73 -27.83 37.07
CA LYS A 127 8.96 -28.64 37.20
C LYS A 127 9.47 -28.77 38.64
N SER A 128 8.88 -28.05 39.59
CA SER A 128 9.31 -28.03 41.00
C SER A 128 8.67 -29.11 41.90
N GLU A 129 7.87 -30.03 41.35
CA GLU A 129 7.21 -31.12 42.10
C GLU A 129 7.65 -32.54 41.68
N LYS A 130 8.94 -32.73 41.34
CA LYS A 130 9.51 -34.08 41.18
C LYS A 130 10.74 -34.28 42.05
#